data_AF-A0AAW4U0Q8-F1
#
_entry.id   AF-A0AAW4U0Q8-F1
#
_cell.length_a   1.000
_cell.length_b   1.000
_cell.length_c   1.000
_cell.angle_alpha   90.00
_cell.angle_beta   90.00
_cell.angle_gamma   90.00
#
_symmetry.space_group_name_H-M   'P 1'
#
loop_
_entity.id
_entity.type
_entity.pdbx_description
1 polymer ?
#
loop_
_entity_poly.entity_id
_entity_poly.type
_entity_poly.pdbx_seq_one_letter_code
_entity_poly.pdbx_strand_id
1 'polypeptide(L)'
;AYSPGSMTCLLAIAPGGHHCHHARLGVDKYAGLRAEVAGAFADSKGRYGYRRIKAVLKTGVSEKVVRRIMAEEGLVAHVPKRRRYSSY
;
A
#
# COMPACT_ATOMS: atom_id res chain seq x y z
N ALA A 1 -4.13 7.31 -17.75
CA ALA A 1 -4.07 8.72 -17.32
C ALA A 1 -2.77 8.93 -16.56
N TYR A 2 -1.81 9.65 -17.16
CA TYR A 2 -0.51 9.93 -16.54
C TYR A 2 -0.68 11.06 -15.51
N SER A 3 -0.18 10.88 -14.28
CA SER A 3 -0.29 11.89 -13.23
C SER A 3 0.73 13.01 -13.47
N PRO A 4 0.39 14.30 -13.30
CA PRO A 4 1.31 15.41 -13.54
C PRO A 4 2.62 15.35 -12.73
N GLY A 5 2.67 14.55 -11.65
CA GLY A 5 3.87 14.36 -10.84
C GLY A 5 4.97 13.50 -11.46
N SER A 6 4.69 12.69 -12.50
CA SER A 6 5.69 11.82 -13.13
C SER A 6 6.37 12.43 -14.37
N MET A 7 5.99 13.64 -14.78
CA MET A 7 6.61 14.36 -15.91
C MET A 7 7.82 15.22 -15.47
N THR A 8 7.83 15.70 -14.22
CA THR A 8 8.87 16.63 -13.73
C THR A 8 10.23 15.97 -13.55
N CYS A 9 10.27 14.65 -13.30
CA CYS A 9 11.51 13.88 -13.22
C CYS A 9 12.25 13.78 -14.57
N LEU A 10 11.53 13.90 -15.70
CA LEU A 10 12.13 13.83 -17.04
C LEU A 10 12.64 15.20 -17.54
N LEU A 11 12.15 16.30 -16.98
CA LEU A 11 12.40 17.67 -17.45
C LEU A 11 13.48 18.43 -16.65
N ALA A 12 14.17 17.76 -15.70
CA ALA A 12 15.23 18.35 -14.87
C ALA A 12 14.86 19.68 -14.17
N ILE A 13 13.58 19.87 -13.84
CA ILE A 13 13.11 20.93 -12.95
C ILE A 13 13.26 20.42 -11.53
N ALA A 14 13.87 21.21 -10.64
CA ALA A 14 13.97 20.85 -9.22
C ALA A 14 12.55 20.60 -8.66
N PRO A 15 12.20 19.35 -8.29
CA PRO A 15 10.94 19.12 -7.63
C PRO A 15 11.00 19.88 -6.29
N GLY A 16 9.93 20.61 -5.93
CA GLY A 16 9.76 21.01 -4.53
C GLY A 16 9.94 19.77 -3.65
N GLY A 17 10.54 19.91 -2.47
CA GLY A 17 11.16 18.83 -1.66
C GLY A 17 10.27 17.66 -1.19
N HIS A 18 9.10 17.46 -1.79
CA HIS A 18 8.11 16.43 -1.49
C HIS A 18 8.00 15.32 -2.55
N HIS A 19 8.68 15.41 -3.70
CA HIS A 19 8.49 14.47 -4.82
C HIS A 19 9.67 13.53 -5.06
N CYS A 20 9.89 12.59 -4.15
CA CYS A 20 10.84 11.47 -4.36
C CYS A 20 10.27 10.16 -3.80
N HIS A 21 9.32 9.53 -4.48
CA HIS A 21 8.90 8.15 -4.19
C HIS A 21 9.35 7.15 -5.26
N HIS A 22 10.17 7.58 -6.23
CA HIS A 22 10.55 6.76 -7.36
C HIS A 22 11.36 5.51 -6.97
N ALA A 23 11.05 4.44 -7.70
CA ALA A 23 11.32 3.04 -7.44
C ALA A 23 12.80 2.72 -7.16
N ARG A 24 13.05 2.03 -6.04
CA ARG A 24 14.31 1.29 -5.84
C ARG A 24 14.17 -0.05 -6.58
N LEU A 25 14.66 -0.10 -7.83
CA LEU A 25 14.84 -1.33 -8.61
C LEU A 25 16.02 -2.15 -8.05
N GLY A 26 15.90 -2.59 -6.79
CA GLY A 26 16.79 -3.57 -6.18
C GLY A 26 16.08 -4.90 -6.03
N VAL A 27 16.85 -5.99 -5.88
CA VAL A 27 16.34 -7.34 -5.59
C VAL A 27 15.21 -7.26 -4.56
N ASP A 28 14.07 -7.86 -4.88
CA ASP A 28 12.89 -7.83 -4.00
C ASP A 28 13.14 -8.68 -2.74
N LYS A 29 13.73 -8.04 -1.74
CA LYS A 29 13.95 -8.64 -0.42
C LYS A 29 12.66 -9.04 0.32
N TYR A 30 11.49 -8.67 -0.21
CA TYR A 30 10.19 -8.95 0.41
C TYR A 30 9.34 -9.94 -0.40
N ALA A 31 9.89 -10.63 -1.40
CA ALA A 31 9.13 -11.56 -2.23
C ALA A 31 8.33 -12.60 -1.42
N GLY A 32 8.95 -13.22 -0.40
CA GLY A 32 8.24 -14.14 0.50
C GLY A 32 7.14 -13.47 1.33
N LEU A 33 7.43 -12.27 1.84
CA LEU A 33 6.46 -11.47 2.59
C LEU A 33 5.27 -11.03 1.73
N ARG A 34 5.45 -10.80 0.42
CA ARG A 34 4.34 -10.50 -0.50
C ARG A 34 3.35 -11.64 -0.57
N ALA A 35 3.82 -12.87 -0.71
CA ALA A 35 2.98 -14.06 -0.74
C ALA A 35 2.19 -14.22 0.56
N GLU A 36 2.85 -14.04 1.71
CA GLU A 36 2.18 -14.07 3.02
C GLU A 36 1.13 -12.98 3.19
N VAL A 37 1.44 -11.74 2.78
CA VAL A 37 0.49 -10.61 2.82
C VAL A 37 -0.72 -10.87 1.91
N ALA A 38 -0.49 -11.38 0.70
CA ALA A 38 -1.56 -11.72 -0.24
C ALA A 38 -2.44 -12.86 0.30
N GLY A 39 -1.82 -13.90 0.87
CA GLY A 39 -2.53 -15.02 1.52
C GLY A 39 -3.41 -14.54 2.67
N ALA A 40 -2.83 -13.80 3.62
CA ALA A 40 -3.59 -13.25 4.76
C ALA A 40 -4.71 -12.30 4.33
N PHE A 41 -4.52 -11.54 3.25
CA PHE A 41 -5.57 -10.69 2.69
C PHE A 41 -6.71 -11.52 2.07
N ALA A 42 -6.37 -12.55 1.30
CA ALA A 42 -7.32 -13.47 0.68
C ALA A 42 -8.13 -14.25 1.74
N ASP A 43 -7.47 -14.76 2.78
CA ASP A 43 -8.10 -15.44 3.91
C ASP A 43 -9.11 -14.52 4.63
N SER A 44 -8.76 -13.22 4.73
CA SER A 44 -9.67 -12.20 5.28
C SER A 44 -10.81 -11.79 4.34
N LYS A 45 -10.85 -12.32 3.11
CA LYS A 45 -11.76 -11.94 2.02
C LYS A 45 -11.69 -10.43 1.70
N GLY A 46 -10.49 -9.88 1.78
CA GLY A 46 -10.24 -8.45 1.59
C GLY A 46 -10.82 -7.54 2.66
N ARG A 47 -11.19 -8.05 3.84
CA ARG A 47 -11.74 -7.23 4.93
C ARG A 47 -10.67 -6.45 5.69
N TYR A 48 -9.44 -6.95 5.71
CA TYR A 48 -8.39 -6.43 6.58
C TYR A 48 -7.47 -5.47 5.83
N GLY A 49 -7.25 -4.30 6.43
CA GLY A 49 -6.19 -3.38 6.01
C GLY A 49 -4.84 -3.72 6.62
N TYR A 50 -3.80 -3.00 6.20
CA TYR A 50 -2.40 -3.24 6.59
C TYR A 50 -2.15 -3.35 8.09
N ARG A 51 -2.89 -2.59 8.92
CA ARG A 51 -2.75 -2.65 10.40
C ARG A 51 -3.09 -4.03 10.94
N ARG A 52 -4.19 -4.64 10.45
CA ARG A 52 -4.64 -5.94 10.93
C ARG A 52 -3.85 -7.07 10.27
N ILE A 53 -3.49 -6.94 8.99
CA ILE A 53 -2.60 -7.90 8.32
C ILE A 53 -1.24 -7.99 9.02
N LYS A 54 -0.60 -6.85 9.36
CA LYS A 54 0.64 -6.83 10.14
C LYS A 54 0.49 -7.61 11.46
N ALA A 55 -0.63 -7.43 12.17
CA ALA A 55 -0.88 -8.10 13.44
C ALA A 55 -1.06 -9.62 13.29
N VAL A 56 -1.65 -10.08 12.18
CA VAL A 56 -1.82 -11.51 11.88
C VAL A 56 -0.48 -12.16 11.54
N LEU A 57 0.34 -11.51 10.70
CA LEU A 57 1.59 -12.08 10.22
C LEU A 57 2.68 -12.17 11.30
N LYS A 58 2.68 -11.27 12.30
CA LYS A 58 3.68 -11.24 13.39
C LYS A 58 5.15 -11.29 12.93
N THR A 59 5.44 -10.88 11.69
CA THR A 59 6.75 -11.00 11.02
C THR A 59 7.83 -10.03 11.53
N GLY A 60 7.53 -9.21 12.54
CA GLY A 60 8.44 -8.15 13.03
C GLY A 60 8.69 -7.01 12.02
N VAL A 61 8.05 -7.07 10.84
CA VAL A 61 8.24 -6.10 9.76
C VAL A 61 7.52 -4.78 10.10
N SER A 62 8.16 -3.67 9.72
CA SER A 62 7.57 -2.35 9.91
C SER A 62 6.27 -2.20 9.12
N GLU A 63 5.31 -1.48 9.71
CA GLU A 63 4.00 -1.26 9.11
C GLU A 63 4.07 -0.59 7.73
N LYS A 64 5.03 0.33 7.56
CA LYS A 64 5.26 1.04 6.29
C LYS A 64 5.56 0.09 5.13
N VAL A 65 6.27 -1.00 5.39
CA VAL A 65 6.59 -2.01 4.38
C VAL A 65 5.34 -2.80 3.98
N VAL A 66 4.54 -3.24 4.95
CA VAL A 66 3.27 -3.94 4.68
C VAL A 66 2.31 -3.04 3.89
N ARG A 67 2.19 -1.77 4.29
CA ARG A 67 1.37 -0.79 3.57
C ARG A 67 1.83 -0.59 2.13
N ARG A 68 3.14 -0.53 1.90
CA ARG A 68 3.72 -0.40 0.55
C ARG A 68 3.43 -1.64 -0.29
N ILE A 69 3.67 -2.84 0.25
CA ILE A 69 3.37 -4.10 -0.45
C ILE A 69 1.88 -4.15 -0.84
N MET A 70 0.97 -3.86 0.09
CA MET A 70 -0.46 -3.83 -0.23
C MET A 70 -0.81 -2.80 -1.31
N ALA A 71 -0.15 -1.64 -1.33
CA ALA A 71 -0.37 -0.63 -2.36
C ALA A 71 0.18 -1.06 -3.74
N GLU A 72 1.36 -1.69 -3.78
CA GLU A 72 1.98 -2.20 -5.00
C GLU A 72 1.19 -3.39 -5.59
N GLU A 73 0.68 -4.28 -4.73
CA GLU A 73 -0.13 -5.45 -5.12
C GLU A 73 -1.63 -5.11 -5.32
N GLY A 74 -2.04 -3.86 -5.12
CA GLY A 74 -3.44 -3.45 -5.27
C GLY A 74 -4.41 -4.03 -4.24
N LEU A 75 -3.90 -4.48 -3.08
CA LEU A 75 -4.68 -5.07 -2.00
C LEU A 75 -5.40 -3.97 -1.19
N VAL A 76 -6.61 -3.63 -1.61
CA VAL A 76 -7.42 -2.61 -0.96
C VAL A 76 -8.49 -3.25 -0.09
N ALA A 77 -8.44 -2.96 1.21
CA ALA A 77 -9.44 -3.47 2.14
C ALA A 77 -10.83 -2.90 1.83
N HIS A 78 -11.85 -3.76 1.85
CA HIS A 78 -13.23 -3.34 1.71
C HIS A 78 -13.62 -2.45 2.91
N VAL A 79 -13.99 -1.21 2.62
CA VAL A 79 -14.59 -0.29 3.60
C VAL A 79 -16.04 -0.03 3.19
N PRO A 80 -17.03 -0.48 3.99
CA PRO A 80 -18.43 -0.18 3.68
C PRO A 80 -18.66 1.33 3.74
N LYS A 81 -19.47 1.85 2.82
CA LYS A 81 -19.87 3.26 2.83
C LYS A 81 -20.58 3.55 4.15
N ARG A 82 -20.09 4.55 4.90
CA ARG A 82 -20.75 5.00 6.12
C ARG A 82 -22.14 5.51 5.76
N ARG A 83 -23.19 4.94 6.37
CA ARG A 83 -24.55 5.48 6.26
C ARG A 83 -24.56 6.87 6.87
N ARG A 84 -25.26 7.81 6.24
CA ARG A 84 -25.57 9.09 6.90
C ARG A 84 -26.39 8.78 8.15
N TYR A 85 -25.99 9.38 9.26
CA TYR A 85 -26.72 9.27 10.50
C TYR A 85 -28.08 9.97 10.34
N SER A 86 -29.17 9.29 10.68
CA SER A 86 -30.52 9.86 10.79
C SER A 86 -31.04 9.52 12.17
N SER A 87 -31.39 10.54 12.95
CA SER A 87 -32.06 10.41 14.25
C SER A 87 -33.59 10.54 14.14
N TYR A 88 -34.09 10.69 12.91
CA TYR A 88 -35.50 10.77 12.55
C TYR A 88 -35.85 9.61 11.61
#